data_AF-A0A0Q7U5J6-F1
#
_entry.id   AF-A0A0Q7U5J6-F1
#
_cell.length_a   1.000
_cell.length_b   1.000
_cell.length_c   1.000
_cell.angle_alpha   90.00
_cell.angle_beta   90.00
_cell.angle_gamma   90.00
#
_symmetry.space_group_name_H-M   'P 1'
#
loop_
_entity.id
_entity.type
_entity.pdbx_description
1 polymer ?
#
loop_
_entity_poly.entity_id
_entity_poly.type
_entity_poly.pdbx_seq_one_letter_code
_entity_poly.pdbx_strand_id
1 'polypeptide(L)' 'MKSKGWEEIEAYGFLTTESAEPVKTYHSKAMPVILTEPAEWDLWMSDAPWTEVAQLQRPQPEGRLKILARGGKGDDVIPA' A
#
# COMPACT_ATOMS: atom_id res chain seq x y z
N MET A 1 4.03 -18.92 -27.47
CA MET A 1 3.74 -17.53 -27.08
C MET A 1 4.60 -16.62 -27.95
N LYS A 2 4.02 -15.76 -28.79
CA LYS A 2 4.81 -14.82 -29.60
C LYS A 2 5.21 -13.65 -28.71
N SER A 3 6.50 -13.36 -28.63
CA SER A 3 6.99 -12.13 -28.00
C SER A 3 6.41 -10.93 -28.74
N LYS A 4 5.97 -9.90 -28.00
CA LYS A 4 5.53 -8.63 -28.59
C LYS A 4 6.69 -7.76 -29.08
N GLY A 5 7.94 -8.17 -28.86
CA GLY A 5 9.12 -7.34 -29.07
C GLY A 5 9.40 -6.46 -27.86
N TRP A 6 10.22 -5.43 -28.05
CA TRP A 6 10.50 -4.42 -27.03
C TRP A 6 9.36 -3.39 -27.01
N GLU A 7 8.84 -3.12 -25.82
CA GLU A 7 7.83 -2.08 -25.59
C GLU A 7 8.37 -1.12 -24.52
N GLU A 8 8.11 0.17 -24.69
CA GLU A 8 8.32 1.17 -23.65
C GLU A 8 7.06 1.24 -22.79
N ILE A 9 7.23 1.18 -21.47
CA ILE A 9 6.12 1.07 -20.52
C ILE A 9 6.36 2.07 -19.39
N GLU A 10 5.34 2.86 -19.08
CA GLU A 10 5.27 3.61 -17.84
C GLU A 10 4.76 2.69 -16.72
N ALA A 11 5.64 2.41 -15.75
CA ALA A 11 5.33 1.56 -14.62
C ALA A 11 5.47 2.34 -13.32
N TYR A 12 4.72 1.90 -12.31
CA TYR A 12 4.83 2.44 -10.95
C TYR A 12 4.85 1.30 -9.93
N GLY A 13 5.29 1.64 -8.72
CA GLY A 13 5.26 0.75 -7.58
C GLY A 13 4.99 1.53 -6.31
N PHE A 14 4.55 0.82 -5.28
CA PHE A 14 4.38 1.38 -3.95
C PHE A 14 5.50 0.91 -3.02
N LEU A 15 5.84 1.75 -2.05
CA LEU A 15 6.77 1.36 -1.00
C LEU A 15 6.12 0.37 -0.04
N THR A 16 6.96 -0.51 0.51
CA THR A 16 6.59 -1.42 1.58
C THR A 16 7.19 -0.96 2.90
N THR A 17 6.58 -1.38 4.01
CA THR A 17 7.07 -1.14 5.37
C THR A 17 6.91 -2.43 6.19
N GLU A 18 7.39 -2.41 7.44
CA GLU A 18 7.20 -3.51 8.38
C GLU A 18 5.71 -3.80 8.59
N SER A 19 5.35 -5.06 8.80
CA SER A 19 3.94 -5.43 8.99
C SER A 19 3.42 -4.98 10.36
N ALA A 20 2.21 -4.43 10.38
CA ALA A 20 1.41 -4.15 11.59
C ALA A 20 0.19 -5.08 11.65
N GLU A 21 -0.42 -5.23 12.83
CA GLU A 21 -1.68 -5.97 12.94
C GLU A 21 -2.81 -5.23 12.23
N PRO A 22 -3.74 -5.94 11.56
CA PRO A 22 -3.88 -7.39 11.49
C PRO A 22 -3.08 -8.06 10.37
N VAL A 23 -2.35 -7.30 9.54
CA VAL A 23 -1.62 -7.84 8.38
C VAL A 23 -0.53 -8.81 8.85
N LYS A 24 0.18 -8.45 9.91
CA LYS A 24 1.27 -9.23 10.50
C LYS A 24 0.88 -10.67 10.85
N THR A 25 -0.35 -10.88 11.33
CA THR A 25 -0.91 -12.22 11.60
C THR A 25 -0.89 -13.13 10.36
N TYR A 26 -1.05 -12.59 9.14
CA TYR A 26 -1.15 -13.36 7.90
C TYR A 26 0.08 -13.24 7.00
N HIS A 27 0.78 -12.11 7.03
CA HIS A 27 1.94 -11.81 6.21
C HIS A 27 2.93 -10.93 6.98
N SER A 28 3.79 -11.58 7.77
CA SER A 28 4.72 -10.91 8.68
C SER A 28 5.85 -10.15 7.98
N LYS A 29 6.16 -10.49 6.71
CA LYS A 29 7.33 -9.96 6.00
C LYS A 29 7.24 -8.46 5.70
N ALA A 30 6.06 -7.98 5.31
CA ALA A 30 5.86 -6.60 4.89
C ALA A 30 4.38 -6.31 4.71
N MET A 31 4.03 -5.02 4.75
CA MET A 31 2.77 -4.47 4.26
C MET A 31 3.04 -3.27 3.33
N PRO A 32 2.12 -2.89 2.42
CA PRO A 32 2.25 -1.64 1.70
C PRO A 32 2.20 -0.44 2.64
N VAL A 33 2.88 0.64 2.30
CA VAL A 33 2.64 1.95 2.92
C VAL A 33 1.24 2.41 2.57
N ILE A 34 0.49 2.85 3.58
CA ILE A 34 -0.87 3.38 3.43
C ILE A 34 -0.84 4.78 4.01
N LEU A 35 -1.26 5.79 3.23
CA LEU A 35 -1.43 7.17 3.71
C LEU A 35 -2.91 7.43 3.91
N THR A 36 -3.30 7.91 5.09
CA THR A 36 -4.70 8.00 5.54
C THR A 36 -5.20 9.42 5.73
N GLU A 37 -4.30 10.39 5.83
CA GLU A 37 -4.66 11.79 6.07
C GLU A 37 -4.28 12.67 4.87
N PRO A 38 -5.08 13.70 4.53
CA PRO A 38 -4.79 14.60 3.41
C PRO A 38 -3.39 15.23 3.46
N ALA A 39 -2.94 15.62 4.66
CA ALA A 39 -1.60 16.20 4.84
C ALA A 39 -0.47 15.23 4.49
N GLU A 40 -0.68 13.91 4.64
CA GLU A 40 0.30 12.90 4.23
C GLU A 40 0.37 12.79 2.71
N TRP A 41 -0.77 12.92 2.02
CA TRP A 41 -0.83 12.93 0.56
C TRP A 41 -0.16 14.19 -0.01
N ASP A 42 -0.45 15.35 0.59
CA ASP A 42 0.14 16.63 0.20
C ASP A 42 1.66 16.58 0.34
N LEU A 43 2.18 16.07 1.47
CA LEU A 43 3.62 15.89 1.66
C LEU A 43 4.20 14.89 0.64
N TRP A 44 3.53 13.77 0.40
CA TRP A 44 3.98 12.75 -0.56
C TRP A 44 4.09 13.26 -1.99
N MET A 45 3.17 14.12 -2.41
CA MET A 45 3.12 14.68 -3.78
C MET A 45 3.88 16.01 -3.91
N SER A 46 4.56 16.46 -2.86
CA SER A 46 5.31 17.72 -2.84
C SER A 46 6.77 17.57 -3.28
N ASP A 47 7.43 18.71 -3.54
CA ASP A 47 8.88 18.80 -3.77
C ASP A 47 9.70 18.81 -2.45
N ALA A 48 9.14 18.32 -1.34
CA ALA A 48 9.83 18.25 -0.06
C ALA A 48 11.06 17.32 -0.11
N PRO A 49 12.10 17.55 0.70
CA PRO A 49 13.26 16.68 0.74
C PRO A 49 12.89 15.23 1.05
N TRP A 50 13.52 14.27 0.36
CA TRP A 50 13.26 12.85 0.57
C TRP A 50 13.38 12.41 2.03
N THR A 51 14.28 13.01 2.80
CA THR A 51 14.46 12.73 4.24
C THR A 51 13.20 12.99 5.07
N GLU A 52 12.36 13.92 4.62
CA GLU A 52 11.06 14.26 5.21
C GLU A 52 9.96 13.32 4.72
N VAL A 53 9.84 13.15 3.39
CA VAL A 53 8.81 12.29 2.79
C VAL A 53 8.97 10.82 3.19
N ALA A 54 10.21 10.32 3.31
CA ALA A 54 10.48 8.94 3.72
C ALA A 54 9.96 8.59 5.12
N GLN A 55 9.68 9.58 5.98
CA GLN A 55 9.04 9.35 7.28
C GLN A 55 7.59 8.83 7.14
N LEU A 56 6.99 8.97 5.96
CA LEU A 56 5.71 8.37 5.61
C LEU A 56 5.80 6.85 5.40
N GLN A 57 7.00 6.28 5.16
CA GLN A 57 7.21 4.85 4.97
C GLN A 57 7.22 4.09 6.31
N ARG A 58 6.09 4.07 7.00
CA ARG A 58 5.94 3.46 8.33
C ARG A 58 4.72 2.54 8.42
N PRO A 59 4.70 1.57 9.36
CA PRO A 59 3.53 0.73 9.58
C PRO A 59 2.33 1.55 10.05
N GLN A 60 1.13 1.06 9.75
CA GLN A 60 -0.10 1.68 10.24
C GLN A 60 -0.24 1.50 11.77
N PRO A 61 -0.70 2.53 12.51
CA PRO A 61 -1.04 2.38 13.92
C PRO A 61 -2.09 1.29 14.16
N GLU A 62 -2.04 0.68 15.35
CA GLU A 62 -3.03 -0.33 15.76
C GLU A 62 -4.47 0.22 15.65
N GLY A 63 -5.39 -0.64 15.22
CA GLY A 63 -6.81 -0.29 15.10
C GLY A 63 -7.20 0.53 13.86
N ARG A 64 -6.24 0.96 13.03
CA ARG A 64 -6.53 1.66 11.75
C ARG A 64 -7.01 0.73 10.64
N LEU A 65 -6.72 -0.57 10.72
CA LEU A 65 -7.07 -1.56 9.71
C LEU A 65 -8.15 -2.50 10.23
N LYS A 66 -9.13 -2.80 9.36
CA LYS A 66 -10.24 -3.73 9.64
C LYS A 66 -10.27 -4.84 8.60
N ILE A 67 -10.39 -6.08 9.06
CA ILE A 67 -10.65 -7.23 8.18
C ILE A 67 -12.11 -7.16 7.72
N LEU A 68 -12.35 -7.05 6.42
CA LEU A 68 -13.70 -6.97 5.83
C LEU A 68 -14.27 -8.34 5.44
N ALA A 69 -13.43 -9.29 5.03
CA ALA A 69 -13.83 -10.63 4.61
C ALA A 69 -12.76 -11.69 4.95
N ARG A 70 -13.17 -12.95 5.07
CA ARG A 70 -12.31 -14.12 5.25
C ARG A 70 -12.79 -15.25 4.34
N GLY A 71 -11.89 -16.01 3.73
CA GLY A 71 -12.23 -17.13 2.83
C GLY A 71 -11.55 -17.02 1.46
N GLY A 72 -11.93 -17.90 0.52
CA GLY A 72 -11.48 -17.82 -0.87
C GLY A 72 -12.08 -16.61 -1.59
N LYS A 73 -11.53 -16.25 -2.76
CA LYS A 73 -12.03 -15.15 -3.58
C LYS A 73 -13.52 -15.34 -3.89
N GLY A 74 -14.36 -14.50 -3.30
CA GLY A 74 -15.76 -14.29 -3.68
C GLY A 74 -15.89 -12.83 -4.09
N ASP A 75 -16.20 -12.58 -5.35
CA ASP A 75 -16.46 -11.23 -5.87
C ASP A 75 -17.89 -10.82 -5.47
N ASP A 76 -18.16 -10.77 -4.16
CA ASP A 76 -19.43 -10.27 -3.65
C ASP A 76 -19.41 -8.73 -3.74
N VAL A 77 -20.34 -8.18 -4.54
CA VAL A 77 -20.53 -6.73 -4.65
C VAL A 77 -21.10 -6.24 -3.31
N ILE A 78 -20.26 -5.61 -2.49
CA ILE A 78 -20.73 -4.88 -1.30
C ILE A 78 -21.47 -3.62 -1.82
N PRO A 79 -22.77 -3.45 -1.53
CA PRO A 79 -23.48 -2.22 -1.87
C PRO A 79 -22.83 -1.03 -1.16
N ALA A 80 -22.77 0.11 -1.85
CA ALA A 80 -22.23 1.38 -1.36
C ALA A 80 -22.94 1.89 -0.10
#